data_AF-A0A7Y4ZSV0-F1
#
_entry.id   AF-A0A7Y4ZSV0-F1
#
_cell.length_a   1.000
_cell.length_b   1.000
_cell.length_c   1.000
_cell.angle_alpha   90.00
_cell.angle_beta   90.00
_cell.angle_gamma   90.00
#
_symmetry.space_group_name_H-M   'P 1'
#
loop_
_entity.id
_entity.type
_entity.pdbx_description
1 polymer ?
#
loop_
_entity_poly.entity_id
_entity_poly.type
_entity_poly.pdbx_seq_one_letter_code
_entity_poly.pdbx_strand_id
1 'polypeptide(L)'
;MGDRATLRAPVIDDKARLATSLRALSSAADELEAYLRRLPTLAPALDMWSAYGAELFAAIESTYVRGVERSIGPATWDEYELSDLLREAPGFTESDAIEVLARLDAVNPLLGAVCQSLRFLAPHDHHQRPALYVVDQFAGARGAVYRRYRHLNPYLKGSGQRAPPLAPTKVDRERVAEALRALDEAAVGLEDHLRTYPALRTAVDECSRYRGRVTALVAAAYVDGTKTELPIESWDGEPFAAALLTLPDFDEERATALLTRLDALASAGVALKEAVARVVDRPFHRISNLLWIFDDIRMAVYRRYRHLAPDDSENGTP
;
A
#
# COMPACT_ATOMS: atom_id res chain seq x y z
N MET A 1 -18.43 37.33 -3.32
CA MET A 1 -17.63 36.96 -4.51
C MET A 1 -16.33 36.38 -4.00
N GLY A 2 -16.21 35.05 -3.94
CA GLY A 2 -14.95 34.39 -3.59
C GLY A 2 -14.05 34.34 -4.81
N ASP A 3 -12.83 34.83 -4.66
CA ASP A 3 -11.85 34.93 -5.73
C ASP A 3 -11.51 33.54 -6.28
N ARG A 4 -11.71 33.31 -7.58
CA ARG A 4 -11.34 32.05 -8.25
C ARG A 4 -9.82 31.81 -8.24
N ALA A 5 -9.02 32.81 -7.88
CA ALA A 5 -7.56 32.71 -7.82
C ALA A 5 -7.03 31.89 -6.63
N THR A 6 -7.72 31.84 -5.49
CA THR A 6 -7.22 31.13 -4.29
C THR A 6 -7.40 29.62 -4.32
N LEU A 7 -8.32 29.08 -5.12
CA LEU A 7 -8.49 27.62 -5.30
C LEU A 7 -7.54 27.01 -6.34
N ARG A 8 -6.79 27.81 -7.10
CA ARG A 8 -5.86 27.32 -8.15
C ARG A 8 -4.43 27.09 -7.65
N ALA A 9 -4.01 27.74 -6.58
CA ALA A 9 -2.64 27.63 -6.07
C ALA A 9 -2.28 26.21 -5.56
N PRO A 10 -3.13 25.48 -4.81
CA PRO A 10 -2.77 24.17 -4.26
C PRO A 10 -2.55 23.10 -5.35
N VAL A 11 -3.44 23.07 -6.35
CA VAL A 11 -3.42 22.07 -7.42
C VAL A 11 -2.21 22.21 -8.34
N ILE A 12 -1.68 23.42 -8.51
CA ILE A 12 -0.46 23.67 -9.31
C ILE A 12 0.76 23.11 -8.59
N ASP A 13 0.84 23.26 -7.26
CA ASP A 13 1.94 22.75 -6.45
C ASP A 13 1.97 21.22 -6.42
N ASP A 14 0.81 20.55 -6.35
CA ASP A 14 0.74 19.09 -6.37
C ASP A 14 1.15 18.49 -7.71
N LYS A 15 0.80 19.12 -8.83
CA LYS A 15 1.25 18.69 -10.16
C LYS A 15 2.76 18.85 -10.34
N ALA A 16 3.32 19.95 -9.85
CA ALA A 16 4.76 20.19 -9.88
C ALA A 16 5.53 19.21 -8.99
N ARG A 17 4.99 18.90 -7.80
CA ARG A 17 5.50 17.89 -6.87
C ARG A 17 5.47 16.50 -7.50
N LEU A 18 4.33 16.10 -8.06
CA LEU A 18 4.18 14.82 -8.77
C LEU A 18 5.18 14.71 -9.92
N ALA A 19 5.30 15.74 -10.77
CA ALA A 19 6.26 15.75 -11.88
C ALA A 19 7.73 15.64 -11.41
N THR A 20 8.06 16.20 -10.26
CA THR A 20 9.40 16.11 -9.67
C THR A 20 9.65 14.71 -9.11
N SER A 21 8.70 14.17 -8.35
CA SER A 21 8.79 12.81 -7.81
C SER A 21 8.85 11.74 -8.90
N LEU A 22 8.08 11.88 -9.98
CA LEU A 22 8.12 10.95 -11.12
C LEU A 22 9.47 10.96 -11.84
N ARG A 23 10.07 12.14 -12.05
CA ARG A 23 11.41 12.24 -12.66
C ARG A 23 12.48 11.62 -11.78
N ALA A 24 12.46 11.92 -10.48
CA ALA A 24 13.38 11.32 -9.52
C ALA A 24 13.19 9.79 -9.46
N LEU A 25 11.94 9.33 -9.43
CA LEU A 25 11.60 7.90 -9.42
C LEU A 25 12.10 7.19 -10.68
N SER A 26 11.87 7.77 -11.86
CA SER A 26 12.38 7.23 -13.13
C SER A 26 13.90 7.11 -13.10
N SER A 27 14.61 8.15 -12.64
CA SER A 27 16.08 8.09 -12.52
C SER A 27 16.56 7.00 -11.56
N ALA A 28 15.91 6.85 -10.40
CA ALA A 28 16.26 5.82 -9.42
C ALA A 28 15.92 4.41 -9.93
N ALA A 29 14.82 4.27 -10.66
CA ALA A 29 14.42 3.02 -11.31
C ALA A 29 15.39 2.63 -12.44
N ASP A 30 15.84 3.59 -13.26
CA ASP A 30 16.86 3.38 -14.29
C ASP A 30 18.19 2.93 -13.69
N GLU A 31 18.60 3.50 -12.55
CA GLU A 31 19.81 3.08 -11.83
C GLU A 31 19.68 1.65 -11.27
N LEU A 32 18.51 1.29 -10.73
CA LEU A 32 18.22 -0.08 -10.29
C LEU A 32 18.24 -1.04 -11.47
N GLU A 33 17.55 -0.72 -12.56
CA GLU A 33 17.50 -1.55 -13.75
C GLU A 33 18.88 -1.73 -14.36
N ALA A 34 19.65 -0.66 -14.52
CA ALA A 34 21.01 -0.72 -15.06
C ALA A 34 21.93 -1.59 -14.21
N TYR A 35 21.72 -1.62 -12.89
CA TYR A 35 22.43 -2.53 -12.00
C TYR A 35 21.97 -3.99 -12.19
N LEU A 36 20.65 -4.23 -12.13
CA LEU A 36 20.08 -5.57 -12.26
C LEU A 36 20.38 -6.21 -13.63
N ARG A 37 20.48 -5.42 -14.71
CA ARG A 37 20.88 -5.89 -16.05
C ARG A 37 22.32 -6.40 -16.11
N ARG A 38 23.19 -6.01 -15.18
CA ARG A 38 24.56 -6.56 -15.07
C ARG A 38 24.55 -7.98 -14.49
N LEU A 39 23.44 -8.39 -13.88
CA LEU A 39 23.22 -9.74 -13.36
C LEU A 39 22.62 -10.59 -14.49
N PRO A 40 23.40 -11.49 -15.13
CA PRO A 40 22.98 -12.15 -16.37
C PRO A 40 21.69 -12.96 -16.23
N THR A 41 21.39 -13.43 -15.02
CA THR A 41 20.22 -14.24 -14.69
C THR A 41 18.94 -13.45 -14.52
N LEU A 42 19.02 -12.11 -14.45
CA LEU A 42 17.87 -11.22 -14.29
C LEU A 42 17.52 -10.46 -15.57
N ALA A 43 18.48 -10.25 -16.48
CA ALA A 43 18.32 -9.39 -17.66
C ALA A 43 17.06 -9.69 -18.51
N PRO A 44 16.71 -10.95 -18.87
CA PRO A 44 15.54 -11.23 -19.69
C PRO A 44 14.20 -10.91 -19.00
N ALA A 45 14.13 -11.08 -17.68
CA ALA A 45 12.91 -10.82 -16.93
C ALA A 45 12.71 -9.32 -16.65
N LEU A 46 13.79 -8.54 -16.65
CA LEU A 46 13.74 -7.07 -16.50
C LEU A 46 13.17 -6.38 -17.74
N ASP A 47 13.28 -6.96 -18.93
CA ASP A 47 12.77 -6.35 -20.17
C ASP A 47 11.26 -6.16 -20.14
N MET A 48 10.51 -7.14 -19.62
CA MET A 48 9.06 -7.04 -19.44
C MET A 48 8.69 -6.06 -18.32
N TRP A 49 9.44 -6.08 -17.22
CA TRP A 49 9.19 -5.24 -16.05
C TRP A 49 9.46 -3.75 -16.33
N SER A 50 10.57 -3.44 -17.02
CA SER A 50 10.99 -2.08 -17.37
C SER A 50 9.98 -1.39 -18.29
N ALA A 51 9.55 -2.08 -19.35
CA ALA A 51 8.60 -1.54 -20.31
C ALA A 51 7.27 -1.14 -19.65
N TYR A 52 6.77 -1.98 -18.74
CA TYR A 52 5.50 -1.71 -18.07
C TYR A 52 5.60 -0.58 -17.03
N GLY A 53 6.66 -0.56 -16.21
CA GLY A 53 6.90 0.53 -15.25
C GLY A 53 7.00 1.89 -15.95
N ALA A 54 7.73 1.95 -17.07
CA ALA A 54 7.84 3.15 -17.89
C ALA A 54 6.50 3.59 -18.50
N GLU A 55 5.67 2.65 -18.97
CA GLU A 55 4.34 2.95 -19.50
C GLU A 55 3.42 3.55 -18.43
N LEU A 56 3.41 2.97 -17.23
CA LEU A 56 2.63 3.47 -16.10
C LEU A 56 3.05 4.89 -15.70
N PHE A 57 4.35 5.15 -15.54
CA PHE A 57 4.82 6.49 -15.17
C PHE A 57 4.54 7.52 -16.26
N ALA A 58 4.68 7.14 -17.54
CA ALA A 58 4.33 8.01 -18.66
C ALA A 58 2.82 8.30 -18.74
N ALA A 59 1.96 7.35 -18.38
CA ALA A 59 0.52 7.54 -18.31
C ALA A 59 0.13 8.49 -17.17
N ILE A 60 0.68 8.28 -15.97
CA ILE A 60 0.50 9.18 -14.82
C ILE A 60 0.95 10.61 -15.16
N GLU A 61 2.15 10.77 -15.74
CA GLU A 61 2.67 12.08 -16.11
C GLU A 61 1.77 12.75 -17.17
N SER A 62 1.40 12.03 -18.22
CA SER A 62 0.52 12.54 -19.27
C SER A 62 -0.81 13.03 -18.70
N THR A 63 -1.46 12.19 -17.89
CA THR A 63 -2.81 12.45 -17.37
C THR A 63 -2.82 13.58 -16.34
N TYR A 64 -1.93 13.56 -15.33
CA TYR A 64 -2.04 14.49 -14.20
C TYR A 64 -1.14 15.71 -14.30
N VAL A 65 0.04 15.58 -14.91
CA VAL A 65 0.95 16.71 -15.08
C VAL A 65 0.59 17.49 -16.34
N ARG A 66 0.43 16.78 -17.48
CA ARG A 66 0.20 17.42 -18.79
C ARG A 66 -1.29 17.62 -19.12
N GLY A 67 -2.20 16.97 -18.39
CA GLY A 67 -3.65 17.09 -18.61
C GLY A 67 -4.15 16.39 -19.87
N VAL A 68 -3.37 15.42 -20.39
CA VAL A 68 -3.71 14.62 -21.56
C VAL A 68 -3.99 13.20 -21.10
N GLU A 69 -5.26 12.83 -21.07
CA GLU A 69 -5.70 11.50 -20.63
C GLU A 69 -5.03 10.41 -21.47
N ARG A 70 -4.37 9.49 -20.78
CA ARG A 70 -3.71 8.33 -21.37
C ARG A 70 -3.99 7.13 -20.47
N SER A 71 -4.65 6.12 -21.01
CA SER A 71 -4.85 4.84 -20.34
C SER A 71 -3.58 3.99 -20.41
N ILE A 72 -3.39 3.13 -19.42
CA ILE A 72 -2.40 2.05 -19.48
C ILE A 72 -3.08 0.81 -20.06
N GLY A 73 -2.37 0.05 -20.89
CA GLY A 73 -2.84 -1.26 -21.34
C GLY A 73 -3.13 -2.23 -20.17
N PRO A 74 -3.92 -3.30 -20.40
CA PRO A 74 -4.08 -4.36 -19.42
C PRO A 74 -2.71 -4.95 -19.09
N ALA A 75 -2.42 -5.01 -17.80
CA ALA A 75 -1.12 -5.37 -17.30
C ALA A 75 -1.08 -6.84 -16.90
N THR A 76 -0.21 -7.62 -17.54
CA THR A 76 0.10 -8.99 -17.10
C THR A 76 1.19 -8.93 -16.03
N TRP A 77 0.88 -8.28 -14.90
CA TRP A 77 1.78 -8.21 -13.75
C TRP A 77 2.00 -9.55 -13.04
N ASP A 78 1.18 -10.55 -13.37
CA ASP A 78 1.13 -11.84 -12.68
C ASP A 78 2.27 -12.80 -13.07
N GLU A 79 2.97 -12.55 -14.17
CA GLU A 79 3.89 -13.56 -14.72
C GLU A 79 5.29 -13.53 -14.08
N TYR A 80 5.75 -12.39 -13.55
CA TYR A 80 7.10 -12.27 -12.95
C TYR A 80 7.19 -11.19 -11.86
N GLU A 81 7.09 -11.60 -10.58
CA GLU A 81 7.40 -10.70 -9.47
C GLU A 81 8.92 -10.44 -9.39
N LEU A 82 9.33 -9.18 -9.25
CA LEU A 82 10.75 -8.83 -8.99
C LEU A 82 11.28 -9.55 -7.75
N SER A 83 10.39 -9.83 -6.80
CA SER A 83 10.65 -10.62 -5.59
C SER A 83 11.09 -12.06 -5.91
N ASP A 84 10.44 -12.72 -6.86
CA ASP A 84 10.74 -14.11 -7.26
C ASP A 84 12.02 -14.16 -8.08
N LEU A 85 12.22 -13.19 -8.97
CA LEU A 85 13.44 -13.06 -9.77
C LEU A 85 14.68 -12.94 -8.88
N LEU A 86 14.67 -12.04 -7.89
CA LEU A 86 15.78 -11.86 -6.96
C LEU A 86 15.98 -13.07 -6.03
N ARG A 87 14.89 -13.74 -5.65
CA ARG A 87 14.95 -14.95 -4.82
C ARG A 87 15.67 -16.08 -5.55
N GLU A 88 15.37 -16.25 -6.83
CA GLU A 88 15.79 -17.44 -7.60
C GLU A 88 17.04 -17.21 -8.44
N ALA A 89 17.48 -15.95 -8.60
CA ALA A 89 18.66 -15.58 -9.37
C ALA A 89 19.90 -16.42 -9.01
N PRO A 90 20.36 -17.33 -9.90
CA PRO A 90 21.61 -18.05 -9.69
C PRO A 90 22.78 -17.08 -9.65
N GLY A 91 23.75 -17.32 -8.76
CA GLY A 91 24.96 -16.50 -8.66
C GLY A 91 24.77 -15.12 -8.05
N PHE A 92 23.56 -14.74 -7.62
CA PHE A 92 23.35 -13.51 -6.85
C PHE A 92 24.19 -13.58 -5.56
N THR A 93 25.02 -12.57 -5.32
CA THR A 93 25.99 -12.54 -4.22
C THR A 93 25.56 -11.60 -3.10
N GLU A 94 26.29 -11.63 -1.99
CA GLU A 94 26.10 -10.68 -0.89
C GLU A 94 26.38 -9.23 -1.32
N SER A 95 27.41 -9.02 -2.16
CA SER A 95 27.70 -7.70 -2.71
C SER A 95 26.55 -7.20 -3.58
N ASP A 96 25.93 -8.08 -4.37
CA ASP A 96 24.78 -7.72 -5.20
C ASP A 96 23.56 -7.37 -4.34
N ALA A 97 23.35 -8.10 -3.26
CA ALA A 97 22.28 -7.83 -2.32
C ALA A 97 22.39 -6.44 -1.68
N ILE A 98 23.59 -6.02 -1.28
CA ILE A 98 23.83 -4.68 -0.71
C ILE A 98 23.51 -3.59 -1.73
N GLU A 99 24.02 -3.73 -2.96
CA GLU A 99 23.82 -2.76 -4.04
C GLU A 99 22.36 -2.67 -4.50
N VAL A 100 21.65 -3.81 -4.57
CA VAL A 100 20.22 -3.85 -4.88
C VAL A 100 19.41 -3.20 -3.76
N LEU A 101 19.69 -3.52 -2.50
CA LEU A 101 18.96 -2.93 -1.36
C LEU A 101 19.16 -1.42 -1.28
N ALA A 102 20.38 -0.92 -1.50
CA ALA A 102 20.65 0.51 -1.53
C ALA A 102 19.82 1.25 -2.58
N ARG A 103 19.65 0.65 -3.77
CA ARG A 103 18.83 1.22 -4.86
C ARG A 103 17.34 1.10 -4.59
N LEU A 104 16.88 -0.03 -4.04
CA LEU A 104 15.49 -0.19 -3.60
C LEU A 104 15.11 0.83 -2.51
N ASP A 105 16.02 1.15 -1.60
CA ASP A 105 15.81 2.18 -0.57
C ASP A 105 15.79 3.61 -1.13
N ALA A 106 16.45 3.86 -2.27
CA ALA A 106 16.32 5.14 -2.99
C ALA A 106 14.95 5.26 -3.70
N VAL A 107 14.43 4.15 -4.23
CA VAL A 107 13.16 4.12 -4.97
C VAL A 107 11.93 4.19 -4.05
N ASN A 108 11.93 3.46 -2.93
CA ASN A 108 10.74 3.34 -2.07
C ASN A 108 10.15 4.68 -1.56
N PRO A 109 10.94 5.65 -1.08
CA PRO A 109 10.42 6.95 -0.67
C PRO A 109 9.80 7.73 -1.83
N LEU A 110 10.37 7.61 -3.04
CA LEU A 110 9.88 8.29 -4.24
C LEU A 110 8.55 7.71 -4.71
N LEU A 111 8.41 6.38 -4.66
CA LEU A 111 7.13 5.68 -4.87
C LEU A 111 6.06 6.15 -3.89
N GLY A 112 6.39 6.23 -2.60
CA GLY A 112 5.50 6.75 -1.57
C GLY A 112 5.03 8.19 -1.86
N ALA A 113 5.96 9.05 -2.28
CA ALA A 113 5.64 10.43 -2.67
C ALA A 113 4.71 10.50 -3.90
N VAL A 114 4.94 9.67 -4.92
CA VAL A 114 4.07 9.59 -6.11
C VAL A 114 2.66 9.11 -5.72
N CYS A 115 2.55 8.04 -4.94
CA CYS A 115 1.26 7.52 -4.47
C CYS A 115 0.49 8.56 -3.64
N GLN A 116 1.18 9.26 -2.74
CA GLN A 116 0.58 10.32 -1.93
C GLN A 116 0.05 11.45 -2.84
N SER A 117 0.85 11.92 -3.80
CA SER A 117 0.41 12.95 -4.77
C SER A 117 -0.76 12.48 -5.64
N LEU A 118 -0.77 11.23 -6.09
CA LEU A 118 -1.88 10.64 -6.84
C LEU A 118 -3.17 10.57 -6.02
N ARG A 119 -3.07 10.27 -4.72
CA ARG A 119 -4.22 10.23 -3.81
C ARG A 119 -4.93 11.58 -3.73
N PHE A 120 -4.17 12.67 -3.76
CA PHE A 120 -4.72 14.03 -3.79
C PHE A 120 -5.24 14.45 -5.17
N LEU A 121 -4.47 14.20 -6.23
CA LEU A 121 -4.80 14.66 -7.57
C LEU A 121 -5.93 13.86 -8.23
N ALA A 122 -6.04 12.56 -7.89
CA ALA A 122 -6.90 11.63 -8.60
C ALA A 122 -7.32 10.45 -7.70
N PRO A 123 -8.09 10.71 -6.62
CA PRO A 123 -8.38 9.75 -5.53
C PRO A 123 -9.05 8.43 -5.94
N HIS A 124 -9.47 8.27 -7.20
CA HIS A 124 -10.29 7.15 -7.70
C HIS A 124 -9.88 6.68 -9.09
N ASP A 125 -8.67 7.03 -9.49
CA ASP A 125 -8.27 6.75 -10.84
C ASP A 125 -7.71 5.33 -10.97
N HIS A 126 -8.03 4.71 -12.10
CA HIS A 126 -7.51 3.41 -12.51
C HIS A 126 -5.97 3.35 -12.52
N HIS A 127 -5.26 4.48 -12.55
CA HIS A 127 -3.81 4.58 -12.41
C HIS A 127 -3.28 4.33 -10.98
N GLN A 128 -4.09 4.48 -9.93
CA GLN A 128 -3.63 4.26 -8.56
C GLN A 128 -3.30 2.79 -8.28
N ARG A 129 -4.21 1.88 -8.64
CA ARG A 129 -4.05 0.44 -8.37
C ARG A 129 -2.74 -0.11 -8.96
N PRO A 130 -2.38 0.17 -10.23
CA PRO A 130 -1.07 -0.17 -10.78
C PRO A 130 0.10 0.49 -10.03
N ALA A 131 0.01 1.77 -9.66
CA ALA A 131 1.08 2.47 -8.94
C ALA A 131 1.37 1.82 -7.57
N LEU A 132 0.34 1.41 -6.86
CA LEU A 132 0.44 0.75 -5.55
C LEU A 132 0.97 -0.67 -5.69
N TYR A 133 0.53 -1.38 -6.73
CA TYR A 133 1.09 -2.67 -7.07
C TYR A 133 2.61 -2.57 -7.30
N VAL A 134 3.08 -1.50 -7.94
CA VAL A 134 4.53 -1.23 -8.07
C VAL A 134 5.16 -1.06 -6.70
N VAL A 135 4.57 -0.27 -5.79
CA VAL A 135 5.08 -0.13 -4.41
C VAL A 135 5.24 -1.49 -3.73
N ASP A 136 4.23 -2.35 -3.85
CA ASP A 136 4.27 -3.68 -3.25
C ASP A 136 5.32 -4.58 -3.90
N GLN A 137 5.55 -4.49 -5.21
CA GLN A 137 6.62 -5.22 -5.91
C GLN A 137 8.01 -4.81 -5.41
N PHE A 138 8.27 -3.51 -5.23
CA PHE A 138 9.54 -3.03 -4.70
C PHE A 138 9.73 -3.41 -3.22
N ALA A 139 8.66 -3.36 -2.42
CA ALA A 139 8.69 -3.83 -1.04
C ALA A 139 8.96 -5.34 -0.96
N GLY A 140 8.31 -6.14 -1.82
CA GLY A 140 8.48 -7.58 -1.94
C GLY A 140 9.89 -7.96 -2.41
N ALA A 141 10.43 -7.23 -3.40
CA ALA A 141 11.82 -7.35 -3.86
C ALA A 141 12.82 -7.11 -2.72
N ARG A 142 12.60 -6.04 -1.94
CA ARG A 142 13.44 -5.73 -0.77
C ARG A 142 13.39 -6.86 0.26
N GLY A 143 12.19 -7.37 0.56
CA GLY A 143 12.01 -8.53 1.45
C GLY A 143 12.65 -9.81 0.93
N ALA A 144 12.63 -10.05 -0.39
CA ALA A 144 13.30 -11.19 -1.01
C ALA A 144 14.82 -11.16 -0.80
N VAL A 145 15.45 -10.00 -1.01
CA VAL A 145 16.89 -9.83 -0.79
C VAL A 145 17.26 -9.98 0.69
N TYR A 146 16.52 -9.33 1.61
CA TYR A 146 16.76 -9.49 3.05
C TYR A 146 16.61 -10.94 3.52
N ARG A 147 15.68 -11.71 2.97
CA ARG A 147 15.51 -13.13 3.34
C ARG A 147 16.64 -14.01 2.85
N ARG A 148 17.18 -13.73 1.66
CA ARG A 148 18.29 -14.48 1.09
C ARG A 148 19.60 -14.18 1.82
N TYR A 149 19.76 -12.95 2.32
CA TYR A 149 20.92 -12.51 3.11
C TYR A 149 20.47 -11.94 4.45
N ARG A 150 19.89 -12.78 5.31
CA ARG A 150 19.34 -12.35 6.61
C ARG A 150 20.34 -11.64 7.51
N HIS A 151 21.62 -11.98 7.36
CA HIS A 151 22.72 -11.34 8.07
C HIS A 151 23.05 -9.93 7.56
N LEU A 152 22.55 -9.52 6.38
CA LEU A 152 22.68 -8.17 5.84
C LEU A 152 21.66 -7.16 6.38
N ASN A 153 20.54 -7.64 6.92
CA ASN A 153 19.49 -6.84 7.55
C ASN A 153 20.03 -5.80 8.58
N PRO A 154 21.03 -6.13 9.42
CA PRO A 154 21.68 -5.15 10.30
C PRO A 154 22.55 -4.08 9.61
N TYR A 155 22.80 -4.09 8.30
CA TYR A 155 23.82 -3.24 7.68
C TYR A 155 23.29 -2.11 6.79
N LEU A 156 21.99 -2.00 6.56
CA LEU A 156 21.42 -1.06 5.60
C LEU A 156 20.48 -0.06 6.26
N LYS A 157 21.08 1.04 6.76
CA LYS A 157 20.43 2.36 6.77
C LYS A 157 20.95 3.10 5.55
N GLY A 158 20.10 3.84 4.84
CA GLY A 158 20.37 4.57 3.58
C GLY A 158 21.45 5.66 3.62
N SER A 159 22.43 5.60 4.53
CA SER A 159 23.52 6.56 4.72
C SER A 159 24.94 5.95 4.63
N GLY A 160 25.08 4.67 4.27
CA GLY A 160 26.37 3.98 4.24
C GLY A 160 27.02 3.75 5.62
N GLN A 161 26.31 4.08 6.71
CA GLN A 161 26.71 3.73 8.07
C GLN A 161 26.08 2.41 8.48
N ARG A 162 26.90 1.55 9.10
CA ARG A 162 26.48 0.34 9.81
C ARG A 162 25.28 0.68 10.69
N ALA A 163 24.09 0.21 10.34
CA ALA A 163 22.97 0.26 11.26
C ALA A 163 23.37 -0.59 12.50
N PRO A 164 23.03 -0.16 13.73
CA PRO A 164 23.24 -1.02 14.88
C PRO A 164 22.50 -2.34 14.60
N PRO A 165 23.10 -3.50 14.91
CA PRO A 165 22.55 -4.77 14.51
C PRO A 165 21.09 -4.84 14.94
N LEU A 166 20.18 -5.11 13.99
CA LEU A 166 18.84 -5.55 14.34
C LEU A 166 19.05 -6.83 15.13
N ALA A 167 19.05 -6.68 16.46
CA ALA A 167 19.04 -7.82 17.37
C ALA A 167 17.99 -8.80 16.83
N PRO A 168 18.25 -10.12 16.84
CA PRO A 168 17.24 -11.10 16.46
C PRO A 168 15.99 -10.73 17.24
N THR A 169 15.04 -10.15 16.53
CA THR A 169 13.86 -9.58 17.17
C THR A 169 13.04 -10.82 17.40
N LYS A 170 13.20 -11.40 18.59
CA LYS A 170 12.19 -12.26 19.16
C LYS A 170 10.89 -11.54 18.87
N VAL A 171 10.06 -12.20 18.07
CA VAL A 171 8.75 -11.68 17.74
C VAL A 171 8.13 -11.27 19.06
N ASP A 172 7.80 -10.00 19.19
CA ASP A 172 7.20 -9.49 20.40
C ASP A 172 5.77 -10.06 20.44
N ARG A 173 5.65 -11.21 21.09
CA ARG A 173 4.40 -11.97 21.18
C ARG A 173 3.29 -11.13 21.78
N GLU A 174 3.67 -10.28 22.73
CA GLU A 174 2.76 -9.38 23.43
C GLU A 174 2.28 -8.29 22.47
N ARG A 175 3.18 -7.65 21.72
CA ARG A 175 2.80 -6.65 20.71
C ARG A 175 1.92 -7.21 19.59
N VAL A 176 2.20 -8.42 19.10
CA VAL A 176 1.36 -9.06 18.06
C VAL A 176 -0.02 -9.41 18.63
N ALA A 177 -0.08 -9.96 19.85
CA ALA A 177 -1.34 -10.27 20.52
C ALA A 177 -2.15 -9.00 20.86
N GLU A 178 -1.50 -7.90 21.20
CA GLU A 178 -2.11 -6.59 21.40
C GLU A 178 -2.67 -6.03 20.09
N ALA A 179 -1.89 -6.06 19.01
CA ALA A 179 -2.36 -5.59 17.71
C ALA A 179 -3.53 -6.42 17.16
N LEU A 180 -3.52 -7.74 17.39
CA LEU A 180 -4.66 -8.61 17.06
C LEU A 180 -5.90 -8.28 17.88
N ARG A 181 -5.77 -8.03 19.19
CA ARG A 181 -6.88 -7.61 20.04
C ARG A 181 -7.45 -6.25 19.60
N ALA A 182 -6.59 -5.28 19.33
CA ALA A 182 -7.01 -3.98 18.81
C ALA A 182 -7.76 -4.10 17.48
N LEU A 183 -7.29 -4.99 16.58
CA LEU A 183 -7.97 -5.25 15.31
C LEU A 183 -9.33 -5.93 15.52
N ASP A 184 -9.42 -6.90 16.43
CA ASP A 184 -10.66 -7.58 16.78
C ASP A 184 -11.69 -6.61 17.37
N GLU A 185 -11.28 -5.79 18.34
CA GLU A 185 -12.11 -4.75 18.95
C GLU A 185 -12.60 -3.72 17.93
N ALA A 186 -11.72 -3.25 17.03
CA ALA A 186 -12.09 -2.32 15.97
C ALA A 186 -13.06 -2.95 14.96
N ALA A 187 -12.84 -4.22 14.59
CA ALA A 187 -13.73 -4.96 13.69
C ALA A 187 -15.11 -5.21 14.31
N VAL A 188 -15.17 -5.61 15.59
CA VAL A 188 -16.43 -5.75 16.34
C VAL A 188 -17.16 -4.40 16.41
N GLY A 189 -16.46 -3.33 16.76
CA GLY A 189 -17.05 -2.00 16.85
C GLY A 189 -17.61 -1.50 15.51
N LEU A 190 -16.97 -1.86 14.39
CA LEU A 190 -17.47 -1.61 13.04
C LEU A 190 -18.68 -2.49 12.71
N GLU A 191 -18.63 -3.80 12.98
CA GLU A 191 -19.74 -4.73 12.78
C GLU A 191 -21.00 -4.29 13.53
N ASP A 192 -20.88 -3.97 14.81
CA ASP A 192 -21.99 -3.54 15.65
C ASP A 192 -22.63 -2.25 15.13
N HIS A 193 -21.81 -1.32 14.64
CA HIS A 193 -22.31 -0.11 14.00
C HIS A 193 -23.05 -0.41 12.70
N LEU A 194 -22.48 -1.26 11.84
CA LEU A 194 -23.08 -1.62 10.55
C LEU A 194 -24.39 -2.41 10.71
N ARG A 195 -24.52 -3.21 11.78
CA ARG A 195 -25.76 -3.93 12.13
C ARG A 195 -26.94 -3.02 12.44
N THR A 196 -26.69 -1.74 12.73
CA THR A 196 -27.78 -0.75 12.89
C THR A 196 -28.48 -0.44 11.57
N TYR A 197 -27.91 -0.85 10.43
CA TYR A 197 -28.47 -0.65 9.09
C TYR A 197 -28.82 -2.00 8.44
N PRO A 198 -30.10 -2.37 8.36
CA PRO A 198 -30.52 -3.67 7.79
C PRO A 198 -30.03 -3.91 6.35
N ALA A 199 -29.90 -2.84 5.55
CA ALA A 199 -29.40 -2.93 4.18
C ALA A 199 -27.90 -3.27 4.08
N LEU A 200 -27.16 -3.17 5.19
CA LEU A 200 -25.71 -3.40 5.24
C LEU A 200 -25.36 -4.79 5.78
N ARG A 201 -26.33 -5.69 5.93
CA ARG A 201 -26.13 -7.06 6.45
C ARG A 201 -25.03 -7.81 5.71
N THR A 202 -24.98 -7.71 4.39
CA THR A 202 -23.92 -8.33 3.57
C THR A 202 -22.53 -7.84 3.99
N ALA A 203 -22.36 -6.55 4.30
CA ALA A 203 -21.08 -6.01 4.71
C ALA A 203 -20.69 -6.39 6.13
N VAL A 204 -21.67 -6.55 7.03
CA VAL A 204 -21.43 -7.15 8.36
C VAL A 204 -20.88 -8.56 8.20
N ASP A 205 -21.48 -9.37 7.32
CA ASP A 205 -21.03 -10.74 7.06
C ASP A 205 -19.60 -10.76 6.47
N GLU A 206 -19.27 -9.83 5.57
CA GLU A 206 -17.91 -9.69 5.02
C GLU A 206 -16.90 -9.20 6.08
N CYS A 207 -17.26 -8.25 6.94
CA CYS A 207 -16.42 -7.80 8.06
C CYS A 207 -16.07 -8.98 9.00
N SER A 208 -17.05 -9.82 9.31
CA SER A 208 -16.85 -11.02 10.13
C SER A 208 -15.95 -12.04 9.44
N ARG A 209 -16.12 -12.26 8.13
CA ARG A 209 -15.22 -13.12 7.35
C ARG A 209 -13.81 -12.55 7.29
N TYR A 210 -13.66 -11.24 7.12
CA TYR A 210 -12.37 -10.55 7.15
C TYR A 210 -11.62 -10.80 8.46
N ARG A 211 -12.28 -10.55 9.59
CA ARG A 211 -11.73 -10.79 10.92
C ARG A 211 -11.26 -12.24 11.08
N GLY A 212 -12.10 -13.20 10.69
CA GLY A 212 -11.75 -14.63 10.74
C GLY A 212 -10.52 -14.98 9.87
N ARG A 213 -10.42 -14.41 8.67
CA ARG A 213 -9.29 -14.63 7.75
C ARG A 213 -7.99 -14.03 8.27
N VAL A 214 -7.99 -12.80 8.79
CA VAL A 214 -6.77 -12.17 9.35
C VAL A 214 -6.29 -12.93 10.58
N THR A 215 -7.18 -13.29 11.48
CA THR A 215 -6.82 -14.08 12.67
C THR A 215 -6.23 -15.44 12.26
N ALA A 216 -6.81 -16.13 11.27
CA ALA A 216 -6.27 -17.39 10.76
C ALA A 216 -4.90 -17.22 10.07
N LEU A 217 -4.70 -16.15 9.28
CA LEU A 217 -3.42 -15.83 8.64
C LEU A 217 -2.32 -15.57 9.66
N VAL A 218 -2.61 -14.76 10.67
CA VAL A 218 -1.63 -14.46 11.70
C VAL A 218 -1.36 -15.71 12.52
N ALA A 219 -2.38 -16.49 12.92
CA ALA A 219 -2.18 -17.75 13.63
C ALA A 219 -1.32 -18.74 12.83
N ALA A 220 -1.61 -18.97 11.55
CA ALA A 220 -0.83 -19.87 10.69
C ALA A 220 0.62 -19.41 10.53
N ALA A 221 0.81 -18.10 10.33
CA ALA A 221 2.15 -17.52 10.22
C ALA A 221 2.94 -17.54 11.54
N TYR A 222 2.25 -17.45 12.67
CA TYR A 222 2.83 -17.28 13.99
C TYR A 222 3.09 -18.60 14.74
N VAL A 223 2.19 -19.58 14.58
CA VAL A 223 2.22 -20.86 15.32
C VAL A 223 2.99 -21.92 14.55
N ASP A 224 2.71 -22.08 13.25
CA ASP A 224 3.22 -23.21 12.48
C ASP A 224 4.47 -22.87 11.65
N GLY A 225 4.79 -21.58 11.49
CA GLY A 225 5.85 -21.13 10.57
C GLY A 225 5.63 -21.59 9.12
N THR A 226 4.44 -22.10 8.81
CA THR A 226 4.08 -22.66 7.52
C THR A 226 3.61 -21.56 6.60
N LYS A 227 4.07 -21.63 5.34
CA LYS A 227 3.62 -20.80 4.24
C LYS A 227 2.20 -21.21 3.84
N THR A 228 1.21 -20.85 4.64
CA THR A 228 -0.18 -21.15 4.30
C THR A 228 -0.69 -20.08 3.34
N GLU A 229 -0.87 -20.44 2.07
CA GLU A 229 -1.54 -19.59 1.10
C GLU A 229 -3.05 -19.61 1.38
N LEU A 230 -3.53 -18.65 2.18
CA LEU A 230 -4.96 -18.47 2.40
C LEU A 230 -5.56 -17.65 1.25
N PRO A 231 -6.38 -18.23 0.35
CA PRO A 231 -6.97 -17.48 -0.75
C PRO A 231 -7.77 -16.31 -0.17
N ILE A 232 -7.29 -15.10 -0.41
CA ILE A 232 -8.05 -13.89 -0.14
C ILE A 232 -8.56 -13.45 -1.48
N GLU A 233 -9.82 -13.76 -1.73
CA GLU A 233 -10.57 -13.13 -2.80
C GLU A 233 -10.55 -11.62 -2.55
N SER A 234 -10.18 -10.85 -3.57
CA SER A 234 -10.32 -9.41 -3.56
C SER A 234 -11.80 -9.09 -3.46
N TRP A 235 -12.22 -8.54 -2.32
CA TRP A 235 -13.56 -8.00 -2.17
C TRP A 235 -13.56 -6.55 -2.69
N ASP A 236 -14.53 -6.22 -3.54
CA ASP A 236 -14.75 -4.87 -4.06
C ASP A 236 -15.68 -4.10 -3.11
N GLY A 237 -15.19 -3.00 -2.54
CA GLY A 237 -15.93 -2.16 -1.58
C GLY A 237 -16.91 -1.21 -2.23
N GLU A 238 -16.79 -0.98 -3.54
CA GLU A 238 -17.59 0.01 -4.28
C GLU A 238 -19.11 -0.24 -4.21
N PRO A 239 -19.62 -1.49 -4.35
CA PRO A 239 -21.06 -1.76 -4.21
C PRO A 239 -21.60 -1.45 -2.81
N PHE A 240 -20.77 -1.64 -1.78
CA PHE A 240 -21.15 -1.37 -0.41
C PHE A 240 -21.12 0.13 -0.10
N ALA A 241 -20.08 0.84 -0.54
CA ALA A 241 -20.03 2.29 -0.53
C ALA A 241 -21.28 2.90 -1.19
N ALA A 242 -21.68 2.39 -2.36
CA ALA A 242 -22.89 2.82 -3.04
C ALA A 242 -24.16 2.56 -2.21
N ALA A 243 -24.32 1.37 -1.62
CA ALA A 243 -25.47 1.04 -0.77
C ALA A 243 -25.58 1.99 0.45
N LEU A 244 -24.46 2.25 1.11
CA LEU A 244 -24.35 3.13 2.27
C LEU A 244 -24.78 4.57 1.94
N LEU A 245 -24.43 5.04 0.74
CA LEU A 245 -24.81 6.35 0.23
C LEU A 245 -26.28 6.46 -0.20
N THR A 246 -27.02 5.36 -0.27
CA THR A 246 -28.46 5.37 -0.60
C THR A 246 -29.36 5.23 0.62
N LEU A 247 -28.77 5.05 1.81
CA LEU A 247 -29.51 4.97 3.07
C LEU A 247 -30.17 6.32 3.40
N PRO A 248 -31.51 6.34 3.60
CA PRO A 248 -32.25 7.57 3.86
C PRO A 248 -31.98 8.16 5.25
N ASP A 249 -31.53 7.34 6.20
CA ASP A 249 -31.23 7.69 7.60
C ASP A 249 -29.72 7.82 7.87
N PHE A 250 -28.88 7.71 6.84
CA PHE A 250 -27.45 7.97 6.99
C PHE A 250 -27.23 9.49 7.05
N ASP A 251 -27.05 10.02 8.24
CA ASP A 251 -26.80 11.44 8.53
C ASP A 251 -25.32 11.70 8.87
N GLU A 252 -25.00 12.94 9.17
CA GLU A 252 -23.63 13.38 9.46
C GLU A 252 -23.05 12.76 10.75
N GLU A 253 -23.88 12.61 11.79
CA GLU A 253 -23.48 12.00 13.06
C GLU A 253 -23.07 10.54 12.84
N ARG A 254 -23.86 9.81 12.05
CA ARG A 254 -23.60 8.44 11.65
C ARG A 254 -22.38 8.31 10.74
N ALA A 255 -22.21 9.23 9.80
CA ALA A 255 -21.04 9.32 8.95
C ALA A 255 -19.76 9.48 9.77
N THR A 256 -19.76 10.41 10.73
CA THR A 256 -18.64 10.62 11.65
C THR A 256 -18.35 9.37 12.48
N ALA A 257 -19.39 8.74 13.05
CA ALA A 257 -19.25 7.52 13.84
C ALA A 257 -18.68 6.34 13.04
N LEU A 258 -19.04 6.22 11.75
CA LEU A 258 -18.49 5.23 10.84
C LEU A 258 -17.01 5.51 10.52
N LEU A 259 -16.68 6.76 10.18
CA LEU A 259 -15.31 7.18 9.87
C LEU A 259 -14.34 6.91 11.04
N THR A 260 -14.72 7.27 12.27
CA THR A 260 -13.91 6.98 13.46
C THR A 260 -13.61 5.48 13.62
N ARG A 261 -14.58 4.61 13.31
CA ARG A 261 -14.40 3.16 13.40
C ARG A 261 -13.51 2.62 12.28
N LEU A 262 -13.65 3.14 11.07
CA LEU A 262 -12.79 2.81 9.94
C LEU A 262 -11.34 3.24 10.22
N ASP A 263 -11.13 4.40 10.85
CA ASP A 263 -9.81 4.89 11.26
C ASP A 263 -9.19 4.05 12.37
N ALA A 264 -9.98 3.63 13.37
CA ALA A 264 -9.54 2.69 14.39
C ALA A 264 -9.10 1.36 13.76
N LEU A 265 -9.88 0.84 12.79
CA LEU A 265 -9.57 -0.40 12.08
C LEU A 265 -8.31 -0.27 11.22
N ALA A 266 -8.15 0.84 10.49
CA ALA A 266 -6.96 1.11 9.70
C ALA A 266 -5.71 1.24 10.59
N SER A 267 -5.82 1.95 11.71
CA SER A 267 -4.74 2.10 12.69
C SER A 267 -4.33 0.76 13.31
N ALA A 268 -5.30 -0.07 13.69
CA ALA A 268 -5.04 -1.43 14.18
C ALA A 268 -4.41 -2.32 13.10
N GLY A 269 -4.86 -2.19 11.85
CA GLY A 269 -4.28 -2.85 10.70
C GLY A 269 -2.81 -2.46 10.47
N VAL A 270 -2.47 -1.17 10.60
CA VAL A 270 -1.09 -0.68 10.54
C VAL A 270 -0.27 -1.19 11.72
N ALA A 271 -0.80 -1.15 12.95
CA ALA A 271 -0.11 -1.67 14.12
C ALA A 271 0.19 -3.17 13.99
N LEU A 272 -0.77 -3.95 13.48
CA LEU A 272 -0.59 -5.37 13.19
C LEU A 272 0.44 -5.56 12.09
N LYS A 273 0.34 -4.79 11.00
CA LYS A 273 1.30 -4.76 9.89
C LYS A 273 2.71 -4.54 10.43
N GLU A 274 2.94 -3.55 11.27
CA GLU A 274 4.24 -3.28 11.87
C GLU A 274 4.71 -4.39 12.81
N ALA A 275 3.81 -4.96 13.61
CA ALA A 275 4.12 -6.03 14.54
C ALA A 275 4.54 -7.32 13.82
N VAL A 276 3.94 -7.61 12.65
CA VAL A 276 4.19 -8.84 11.86
C VAL A 276 5.15 -8.65 10.68
N ALA A 277 5.44 -7.42 10.25
CA ALA A 277 6.34 -7.09 9.14
C ALA A 277 7.75 -7.69 9.29
N ARG A 278 8.14 -8.01 10.53
CA ARG A 278 9.43 -8.62 10.85
C ARG A 278 9.43 -10.15 10.75
N VAL A 279 8.27 -10.77 10.53
CA VAL A 279 8.03 -12.22 10.68
C VAL A 279 7.47 -12.86 9.41
N VAL A 280 6.62 -12.15 8.65
CA VAL A 280 5.87 -12.75 7.53
C VAL A 280 5.73 -11.80 6.34
N ASP A 281 6.26 -12.19 5.18
CA ASP A 281 6.22 -11.38 3.95
C ASP A 281 4.99 -11.62 3.06
N ARG A 282 4.42 -12.83 3.02
CA ARG A 282 3.33 -13.18 2.09
C ARG A 282 1.89 -12.88 2.59
N PRO A 283 1.55 -12.95 3.88
CA PRO A 283 0.24 -12.45 4.35
C PRO A 283 0.07 -10.93 4.17
N PHE A 284 1.14 -10.21 3.86
CA PHE A 284 1.25 -8.76 3.96
C PHE A 284 0.52 -7.99 2.85
N HIS A 285 0.70 -8.41 1.58
CA HIS A 285 -0.07 -7.88 0.44
C HIS A 285 -1.57 -8.16 0.62
N ARG A 286 -1.88 -9.27 1.27
CA ARG A 286 -3.21 -9.77 1.54
C ARG A 286 -3.94 -8.97 2.63
N ILE A 287 -3.28 -8.71 3.76
CA ILE A 287 -3.79 -7.81 4.82
C ILE A 287 -3.91 -6.39 4.28
N SER A 288 -2.93 -5.94 3.47
CA SER A 288 -2.98 -4.63 2.85
C SER A 288 -4.19 -4.54 1.90
N ASN A 289 -4.35 -5.42 0.90
CA ASN A 289 -5.54 -5.45 0.01
C ASN A 289 -6.87 -5.48 0.76
N LEU A 290 -6.94 -6.07 1.96
CA LEU A 290 -8.15 -6.06 2.78
C LEU A 290 -8.40 -4.73 3.51
N LEU A 291 -7.35 -4.01 3.92
CA LEU A 291 -7.48 -2.66 4.49
C LEU A 291 -7.94 -1.63 3.46
N TRP A 292 -7.66 -1.85 2.18
CA TRP A 292 -8.06 -0.97 1.07
C TRP A 292 -9.57 -0.86 0.93
N ILE A 293 -10.29 -1.92 1.27
CA ILE A 293 -11.72 -1.96 1.06
C ILE A 293 -12.45 -1.03 2.04
N PHE A 294 -11.89 -0.86 3.23
CA PHE A 294 -12.36 0.14 4.21
C PHE A 294 -12.03 1.56 3.80
N ASP A 295 -11.03 1.75 2.94
CA ASP A 295 -10.67 3.04 2.37
C ASP A 295 -11.69 3.48 1.31
N ASP A 296 -12.18 2.56 0.47
CA ASP A 296 -13.27 2.84 -0.48
C ASP A 296 -14.54 3.34 0.24
N ILE A 297 -14.84 2.75 1.40
CA ILE A 297 -15.97 3.15 2.26
C ILE A 297 -15.74 4.54 2.84
N ARG A 298 -14.58 4.75 3.46
CA ARG A 298 -14.18 6.04 4.05
C ARG A 298 -14.30 7.16 3.02
N MET A 299 -13.78 6.92 1.82
CA MET A 299 -13.82 7.90 0.74
C MET A 299 -15.24 8.16 0.23
N ALA A 300 -16.09 7.15 0.14
CA ALA A 300 -17.49 7.34 -0.22
C ALA A 300 -18.22 8.25 0.78
N VAL A 301 -17.98 8.06 2.08
CA VAL A 301 -18.51 8.93 3.13
C VAL A 301 -17.98 10.36 2.99
N TYR A 302 -16.67 10.54 2.78
CA TYR A 302 -16.09 11.87 2.54
C TYR A 302 -16.67 12.57 1.29
N ARG A 303 -16.98 11.84 0.21
CA ARG A 303 -17.61 12.45 -0.97
C ARG A 303 -19.00 13.02 -0.67
N ARG A 304 -19.78 12.34 0.17
CA ARG A 304 -21.13 12.79 0.57
C ARG A 304 -21.07 13.88 1.64
N TYR A 305 -20.14 13.78 2.57
CA TYR A 305 -19.94 14.72 3.69
C TYR A 305 -18.56 15.37 3.57
N ARG A 306 -18.39 16.22 2.57
CA ARG A 306 -17.08 16.78 2.18
C ARG A 306 -16.35 17.50 3.31
N HIS A 307 -17.10 18.12 4.22
CA HIS A 307 -16.57 18.85 5.37
C HIS A 307 -16.11 17.94 6.52
N LEU A 308 -16.45 16.64 6.49
CA LEU A 308 -15.92 15.65 7.44
C LEU A 308 -14.57 15.09 7.01
N ALA A 309 -14.12 15.37 5.79
CA ALA A 309 -12.75 15.06 5.41
C ALA A 309 -11.80 15.86 6.32
N PRO A 310 -10.71 15.26 6.85
CA PRO A 310 -9.79 15.95 7.73
C PRO A 310 -9.32 17.25 7.09
N ASP A 311 -9.49 18.36 7.83
CA ASP A 311 -9.12 19.71 7.41
C ASP A 311 -7.60 19.85 7.65
N ASP A 312 -6.80 19.74 6.59
CA ASP A 312 -5.33 19.60 6.68
C ASP A 312 -4.60 20.93 7.06
N SER A 313 -5.37 21.91 7.55
CA SER A 313 -4.88 23.24 7.89
C SER A 313 -3.94 23.30 9.12
N GLU A 314 -3.94 22.28 10.00
CA GLU A 314 -3.05 22.24 11.17
C GLU A 314 -1.62 21.74 10.87
N ASN A 315 -1.38 21.07 9.74
CA ASN A 315 -0.03 20.59 9.35
C ASN A 315 0.64 21.43 8.24
N GLY A 316 0.01 22.52 7.81
CA GLY A 316 0.59 23.42 6.80
C GLY A 316 0.77 22.79 5.42
N THR A 317 0.02 21.75 5.11
CA THR A 317 -0.12 21.17 3.77
C THR A 317 -1.61 21.00 3.52
N PRO A 318 -2.18 21.60 2.45
CA PRO A 318 -3.60 21.48 2.15
C PRO A 318 -4.04 20.07 1.79
#